data_AF-A0A099TG86-F1
#
_entry.id   AF-A0A099TG86-F1
#
_cell.length_a   1.000
_cell.length_b   1.000
_cell.length_c   1.000
_cell.angle_alpha   90.00
_cell.angle_beta   90.00
_cell.angle_gamma   90.00
#
_symmetry.space_group_name_H-M   'P 1'
#
loop_
_entity.id
_entity.type
_entity.pdbx_description
1 polymer ?
#
loop_
_entity_poly.entity_id
_entity_poly.type
_entity_poly.pdbx_seq_one_letter_code
_entity_poly.pdbx_strand_id
1 'polypeptide(L)'
;MAHPKDGGLIKTYAALSWIILRLYALAFLGLAYIAVQWLDVANPLLATLSFGFDPLRAIVVLAFVGTFLLLPPLTPGFLRTPRSIIAGALKSVIIVGFTYYLSLTVPLVLQTGLVPNGAELASLVPLTLKSIAATAIAGSILVACSQQLSRARLKAQGLAASAAAPQELRHLRHLRMNQP
;
A
#
# COMPACT_ATOMS: atom_id res chain seq x y z
N MET A 1 6.91 -27.37 -17.08
CA MET A 1 6.30 -27.54 -15.76
C MET A 1 6.74 -26.37 -14.88
N ALA A 2 5.83 -25.45 -14.56
CA ALA A 2 6.15 -24.30 -13.69
C ALA A 2 6.28 -24.77 -12.24
N HIS A 3 7.38 -24.46 -11.57
CA HIS A 3 7.57 -24.87 -10.19
C HIS A 3 6.51 -24.20 -9.28
N PRO A 4 5.77 -24.96 -8.46
CA PRO A 4 4.77 -24.43 -7.51
C PRO A 4 5.37 -23.51 -6.43
N LYS A 5 6.71 -23.40 -6.34
CA LYS A 5 7.41 -22.56 -5.36
C LYS A 5 7.34 -21.05 -5.68
N ASP A 6 7.26 -20.65 -6.95
CA ASP A 6 7.23 -19.23 -7.33
C ASP A 6 5.88 -18.56 -6.96
N GLY A 7 4.80 -19.33 -6.97
CA GLY A 7 3.47 -18.84 -6.60
C GLY A 7 3.30 -18.55 -5.10
N GLY A 8 4.06 -19.23 -4.24
CA GLY A 8 4.01 -19.05 -2.79
C GLY A 8 4.52 -17.68 -2.34
N LEU A 9 5.69 -17.27 -2.86
CA LEU A 9 6.32 -15.98 -2.55
C LEU A 9 5.49 -14.79 -3.02
N ILE A 10 4.82 -14.91 -4.16
CA ILE A 10 3.95 -13.83 -4.67
C ILE A 10 2.69 -13.70 -3.81
N LYS A 11 2.13 -14.80 -3.31
CA LYS A 11 0.96 -14.78 -2.42
C LYS A 11 1.29 -14.20 -1.05
N THR A 12 2.43 -14.57 -0.46
CA THR A 12 2.87 -14.01 0.82
C THR A 12 3.18 -12.53 0.69
N TYR A 13 3.83 -12.11 -0.40
CA TYR A 13 4.02 -10.70 -0.71
C TYR A 13 2.70 -9.94 -0.84
N ALA A 14 1.72 -10.49 -1.56
CA ALA A 14 0.42 -9.85 -1.73
C ALA A 14 -0.29 -9.65 -0.37
N ALA A 15 -0.21 -10.66 0.51
CA ALA A 15 -0.75 -10.57 1.87
C ALA A 15 -0.01 -9.52 2.73
N LEU A 16 1.33 -9.54 2.74
CA LEU A 16 2.14 -8.56 3.46
C LEU A 16 1.90 -7.14 2.97
N SER A 17 1.90 -6.95 1.66
CA SER A 17 1.59 -5.65 1.07
C SER A 17 0.20 -5.15 1.46
N TRP A 18 -0.76 -6.06 1.62
CA TRP A 18 -2.11 -5.72 2.03
C TRP A 18 -2.18 -5.27 3.48
N ILE A 19 -1.47 -5.98 4.36
CA ILE A 19 -1.34 -5.63 5.78
C ILE A 19 -0.66 -4.25 5.92
N ILE A 20 0.47 -4.06 5.24
CA ILE A 20 1.21 -2.80 5.27
C ILE A 20 0.31 -1.62 4.84
N LEU A 21 -0.46 -1.78 3.77
CA LEU A 21 -1.36 -0.73 3.29
C LEU A 21 -2.43 -0.36 4.33
N ARG A 22 -2.95 -1.35 5.08
CA ARG A 22 -3.92 -1.10 6.17
C ARG A 22 -3.27 -0.46 7.38
N LEU A 23 -2.02 -0.77 7.68
CA LEU A 23 -1.27 -0.07 8.73
C LEU A 23 -1.11 1.41 8.39
N TYR A 24 -0.77 1.74 7.12
CA TYR A 24 -0.78 3.13 6.67
C TYR A 24 -2.17 3.75 6.78
N ALA A 25 -3.22 3.04 6.36
CA ALA A 25 -4.60 3.52 6.46
C ALA A 25 -4.99 3.90 7.89
N LEU A 26 -4.69 3.02 8.85
CA LEU A 26 -4.94 3.25 10.27
C LEU A 26 -4.10 4.42 10.81
N ALA A 27 -2.85 4.56 10.37
CA ALA A 27 -2.02 5.70 10.77
C ALA A 27 -2.60 7.03 10.28
N PHE A 28 -3.07 7.11 9.03
CA PHE A 28 -3.72 8.31 8.49
C PHE A 28 -5.04 8.64 9.18
N LEU A 29 -5.87 7.63 9.48
CA LEU A 29 -7.11 7.82 10.25
C LEU A 29 -6.82 8.27 11.68
N GLY A 30 -5.81 7.68 12.33
CA GLY A 30 -5.36 8.09 13.66
C GLY A 30 -4.89 9.55 13.69
N LEU A 31 -4.09 9.97 12.70
CA LEU A 31 -3.68 11.38 12.56
C LEU A 31 -4.87 12.30 12.32
N ALA A 32 -5.84 11.92 11.48
CA ALA A 32 -7.04 12.70 11.26
C ALA A 32 -7.85 12.88 12.56
N TYR A 33 -8.00 11.80 13.34
CA TYR A 33 -8.68 11.85 14.63
C TYR A 33 -7.99 12.79 15.64
N ILE A 34 -6.66 12.70 15.73
CA ILE A 34 -5.87 13.57 16.62
C ILE A 34 -5.94 15.04 16.14
N ALA A 35 -5.91 15.27 14.83
CA ALA A 35 -6.04 16.61 14.27
C ALA A 35 -7.41 17.24 14.57
N VAL A 36 -8.50 16.45 14.61
CA VAL A 36 -9.81 16.92 15.09
C VAL A 36 -9.74 17.34 16.55
N GLN A 37 -9.16 16.51 17.42
CA GLN A 37 -9.01 16.87 18.84
C GLN A 37 -8.17 18.14 19.04
N TRP A 38 -7.14 18.33 18.22
CA TRP A 38 -6.29 19.52 18.27
C TRP A 38 -6.98 20.77 17.72
N LEU A 39 -7.94 20.61 16.81
CA LEU A 39 -8.78 21.71 16.34
C LEU A 39 -9.65 22.25 17.48
N ASP A 40 -10.24 21.36 18.29
CA ASP A 40 -11.10 21.74 19.42
C ASP A 40 -10.35 22.52 20.50
N VAL A 41 -9.05 22.23 20.69
CA VAL A 41 -8.19 22.86 21.72
C VAL A 41 -7.28 23.95 21.11
N ALA A 42 -7.48 24.32 19.84
CA ALA A 42 -6.66 25.32 19.12
C ALA A 42 -5.14 25.09 19.24
N ASN A 43 -4.70 23.83 19.15
CA ASN A 43 -3.30 23.48 19.34
C ASN A 43 -2.42 24.06 18.19
N PRO A 44 -1.38 24.85 18.49
CA PRO A 44 -0.54 25.47 17.45
C PRO A 44 0.20 24.46 16.56
N LEU A 45 0.40 23.22 17.04
CA LEU A 45 1.04 22.15 16.26
C LEU A 45 0.18 21.66 15.09
N LEU A 46 -1.12 22.01 15.06
CA LEU A 46 -2.01 21.69 13.95
C LEU A 46 -1.55 22.32 12.63
N ALA A 47 -0.94 23.52 12.69
CA ALA A 47 -0.37 24.19 11.52
C ALA A 47 0.78 23.39 10.88
N THR A 48 1.53 22.63 11.68
CA THR A 48 2.60 21.75 11.19
C THR A 48 2.05 20.51 10.52
N LEU A 49 0.92 19.98 11.01
CA LEU A 49 0.20 18.84 10.42
C LEU A 49 -0.46 19.22 9.08
N SER A 50 -0.97 20.46 8.99
CA SER A 50 -1.60 21.00 7.77
C SER A 50 -0.61 21.65 6.81
N PHE A 51 0.69 21.70 7.11
CA PHE A 51 1.70 22.43 6.31
C PHE A 51 1.33 23.91 6.06
N GLY A 52 0.69 24.55 7.03
CA GLY A 52 0.23 25.94 6.93
C GLY A 52 -1.04 26.13 6.08
N PHE A 53 -1.63 25.06 5.54
CA PHE A 53 -2.94 25.09 4.90
C PHE A 53 -4.08 25.04 5.93
N ASP A 54 -5.30 25.29 5.44
CA ASP A 54 -6.54 25.15 6.19
C ASP A 54 -6.62 23.78 6.89
N PRO A 55 -6.64 23.74 8.24
CA PRO A 55 -6.57 22.49 9.01
C PRO A 55 -7.78 21.59 8.77
N LEU A 56 -8.96 22.15 8.49
CA LEU A 56 -10.15 21.35 8.17
C LEU A 56 -9.94 20.56 6.87
N ARG A 57 -9.35 21.19 5.85
CA ARG A 57 -9.02 20.51 4.60
C ARG A 57 -7.98 19.41 4.82
N ALA A 58 -6.97 19.67 5.64
CA ALA A 58 -5.96 18.66 5.97
C ALA A 58 -6.59 17.43 6.66
N ILE A 59 -7.48 17.64 7.63
CA ILE A 59 -8.24 16.57 8.30
C ILE A 59 -9.05 15.76 7.29
N VAL A 60 -9.80 16.42 6.41
CA VAL A 60 -10.61 15.75 5.38
C VAL A 60 -9.74 14.92 4.44
N VAL A 61 -8.60 15.45 4.00
CA VAL A 61 -7.67 14.72 3.13
C VAL A 61 -7.10 13.49 3.85
N LEU A 62 -6.67 13.63 5.10
CA LEU A 62 -6.15 12.51 5.89
C LEU A 62 -7.21 11.42 6.10
N ALA A 63 -8.43 11.81 6.47
CA ALA A 63 -9.55 10.90 6.66
C ALA A 63 -9.95 10.20 5.36
N PHE A 64 -9.93 10.92 4.23
CA PHE A 64 -10.21 10.36 2.92
C PHE A 64 -9.14 9.36 2.50
N VAL A 65 -7.85 9.72 2.58
CA VAL A 65 -6.74 8.82 2.25
C VAL A 65 -6.77 7.58 3.13
N GLY A 66 -6.97 7.75 4.44
CA GLY A 66 -7.09 6.65 5.38
C GLY A 66 -8.23 5.69 5.04
N THR A 67 -9.44 6.22 4.83
CA THR A 67 -10.63 5.44 4.47
C THR A 67 -10.45 4.72 3.12
N PHE A 68 -9.90 5.43 2.13
CA PHE A 68 -9.64 4.89 0.79
C PHE A 68 -8.68 3.70 0.83
N LEU A 69 -7.63 3.77 1.64
CA LEU A 69 -6.65 2.70 1.82
C LEU A 69 -7.19 1.53 2.66
N LEU A 70 -8.09 1.81 3.61
CA LEU A 70 -8.67 0.79 4.49
C LEU A 70 -9.66 -0.10 3.74
N LEU A 71 -10.49 0.50 2.89
CA LEU A 71 -11.59 -0.18 2.22
C LEU A 71 -11.12 -1.03 1.03
N PRO A 72 -11.32 -2.36 1.08
CA PRO A 72 -10.96 -3.25 0.00
C PRO A 72 -11.58 -2.94 -1.36
N PRO A 73 -12.81 -2.42 -1.53
CA PRO A 73 -13.28 -2.12 -2.88
C PRO A 73 -12.64 -0.86 -3.48
N LEU A 74 -12.13 0.06 -2.65
CA LEU A 74 -11.63 1.36 -3.10
C LEU A 74 -10.15 1.35 -3.48
N THR A 75 -9.35 0.47 -2.86
CA THR A 75 -7.92 0.39 -3.13
C THR A 75 -7.61 -0.17 -4.53
N PRO A 76 -6.95 0.58 -5.42
CA PRO A 76 -6.67 0.10 -6.77
C PRO A 76 -5.75 -1.13 -6.77
N GLY A 77 -6.00 -2.07 -7.69
CA GLY A 77 -5.33 -3.37 -7.70
C GLY A 77 -3.80 -3.31 -7.84
N PHE A 78 -3.26 -2.25 -8.45
CA PHE A 78 -1.82 -2.05 -8.59
C PHE A 78 -1.11 -1.80 -7.24
N LEU A 79 -1.80 -1.21 -6.25
CA LEU A 79 -1.26 -1.04 -4.91
C LEU A 79 -1.15 -2.38 -4.18
N ARG A 80 -2.02 -3.35 -4.49
CA ARG A 80 -1.97 -4.69 -3.88
C ARG A 80 -0.90 -5.55 -4.51
N THR A 81 -0.97 -5.67 -5.83
CA THR A 81 -0.11 -6.55 -6.60
C THR A 81 0.27 -5.84 -7.90
N PRO A 82 1.45 -5.19 -7.96
CA PRO A 82 1.91 -4.56 -9.17
C PRO A 82 2.14 -5.64 -10.25
N ARG A 83 1.49 -5.46 -11.40
CA ARG A 83 1.57 -6.38 -12.54
C ARG A 83 2.55 -5.93 -13.63
N SER A 84 3.22 -4.80 -13.42
CA SER A 84 4.20 -4.18 -14.31
C SER A 84 5.22 -3.38 -13.49
N ILE A 85 6.40 -3.12 -14.07
CA ILE A 85 7.43 -2.26 -13.44
C ILE A 85 6.87 -0.86 -13.15
N ILE A 86 6.13 -0.27 -14.10
CA ILE A 86 5.53 1.07 -13.93
C ILE A 86 4.57 1.08 -12.73
N ALA A 87 3.73 0.04 -12.58
CA ALA A 87 2.84 -0.09 -11.43
C ALA A 87 3.61 -0.25 -10.11
N GLY A 88 4.72 -1.01 -10.12
CA GLY A 88 5.60 -1.16 -8.96
C GLY A 88 6.31 0.14 -8.57
N ALA A 89 6.78 0.90 -9.56
CA ALA A 89 7.38 2.21 -9.37
C ALA A 89 6.38 3.22 -8.80
N LEU A 90 5.17 3.30 -9.39
CA LEU A 90 4.11 4.19 -8.90
C LEU A 90 3.72 3.87 -7.45
N LYS A 91 3.54 2.59 -7.12
CA LYS A 91 3.30 2.15 -5.75
C LYS A 91 4.43 2.55 -4.81
N SER A 92 5.68 2.39 -5.25
CA SER A 92 6.85 2.76 -4.45
C SER A 92 6.87 4.26 -4.15
N VAL A 93 6.59 5.10 -5.14
CA VAL A 93 6.49 6.57 -4.97
C VAL A 93 5.40 6.91 -3.95
N ILE A 94 4.23 6.28 -4.04
CA ILE A 94 3.13 6.49 -3.09
C ILE A 94 3.55 6.09 -1.67
N ILE A 95 4.17 4.92 -1.48
CA ILE A 95 4.65 4.46 -0.17
C ILE A 95 5.72 5.40 0.39
N VAL A 96 6.64 5.88 -0.44
CA VAL A 96 7.66 6.86 -0.03
C VAL A 96 7.00 8.16 0.43
N GLY A 97 6.05 8.70 -0.34
CA GLY A 97 5.33 9.92 0.01
C GLY A 97 4.57 9.79 1.33
N PHE A 98 3.84 8.68 1.52
CA PHE A 98 3.14 8.41 2.78
C PHE A 98 4.10 8.25 3.96
N THR A 99 5.19 7.52 3.77
CA THR A 99 6.20 7.31 4.82
C THR A 99 6.87 8.61 5.20
N TYR A 100 7.18 9.47 4.23
CA TYR A 100 7.76 10.79 4.45
C TYR A 100 6.81 11.64 5.29
N TYR A 101 5.54 11.74 4.90
CA TYR A 101 4.53 12.48 5.64
C TYR A 101 4.38 11.98 7.08
N LEU A 102 4.23 10.67 7.28
CA LEU A 102 4.11 10.07 8.62
C LEU A 102 5.38 10.26 9.46
N SER A 103 6.57 10.18 8.86
CA SER A 103 7.84 10.37 9.58
C SER A 103 8.00 11.78 10.13
N LEU A 104 7.37 12.78 9.52
CA LEU A 104 7.37 14.16 10.00
C LEU A 104 6.30 14.40 11.07
N THR A 105 5.10 13.84 10.86
CA THR A 105 3.91 14.15 11.66
C THR A 105 3.79 13.30 12.93
N VAL A 106 4.18 12.02 12.88
CA VAL A 106 4.04 11.10 14.02
C VAL A 106 4.90 11.50 15.23
N PRO A 107 6.18 11.90 15.08
CA PRO A 107 6.97 12.38 16.21
C PRO A 107 6.37 13.59 16.91
N LEU A 108 5.80 14.53 16.14
CA LEU A 108 5.15 15.72 16.69
C LEU A 108 3.98 15.34 17.59
N VAL A 109 3.14 14.42 17.13
CA VAL A 109 2.02 13.88 17.91
C VAL A 109 2.52 13.16 19.16
N LEU A 110 3.55 12.31 19.05
CA LEU A 110 4.08 11.56 20.19
C LEU A 110 4.72 12.46 21.26
N GLN A 111 5.28 13.61 20.86
CA GLN A 111 5.87 14.59 21.78
C GLN A 111 4.82 15.41 22.54
N THR A 112 3.55 15.39 22.14
CA THR A 112 2.47 16.12 22.85
C THR A 112 2.00 15.46 24.14
N GLY A 113 2.57 14.32 24.54
CA GLY A 113 2.23 13.64 25.79
C GLY A 113 0.89 12.89 25.77
N LEU A 114 0.21 12.83 24.61
CA LEU A 114 -1.01 12.04 24.41
C LEU A 114 -0.77 10.52 24.51
N VAL A 115 0.49 10.08 24.43
CA VAL A 115 0.88 8.67 24.48
C VAL A 115 1.91 8.46 25.59
N PRO A 116 1.71 7.48 26.50
CA PRO A 116 2.70 7.15 27.52
C PRO A 116 4.03 6.73 26.85
N ASN A 117 5.16 7.23 27.37
CA ASN A 117 6.51 7.06 26.81
C ASN A 117 6.70 7.64 25.37
N GLY A 118 5.85 8.57 24.95
CA GLY A 118 5.87 9.15 23.60
C GLY A 118 7.22 9.73 23.17
N ALA A 119 8.05 10.23 24.10
CA ALA A 119 9.38 10.75 23.80
C ALA A 119 10.36 9.67 23.28
N GLU A 120 10.39 8.48 23.90
CA GLU A 120 11.23 7.36 23.44
C GLU A 120 10.70 6.82 22.10
N LEU A 121 9.37 6.67 22.00
CA LEU A 121 8.70 6.24 20.77
C LEU A 121 8.91 7.22 19.60
N ALA A 122 9.02 8.52 19.85
CA ALA A 122 9.23 9.52 18.81
C ALA A 122 10.55 9.31 18.04
N SER A 123 11.55 8.71 18.67
CA SER A 123 12.83 8.35 18.02
C SER A 123 12.74 7.04 17.22
N LEU A 124 12.02 6.05 17.76
CA LEU A 124 11.96 4.69 17.19
C LEU A 124 10.92 4.55 16.07
N VAL A 125 9.76 5.19 16.20
CA VAL A 125 8.64 5.02 15.26
C VAL A 125 9.01 5.45 13.83
N PRO A 126 9.67 6.60 13.58
CA PRO A 126 10.09 6.97 12.22
C PRO A 126 11.07 5.97 11.59
N LEU A 127 11.97 5.38 12.38
CA LEU A 127 12.90 4.35 11.91
C LEU A 127 12.14 3.09 11.49
N THR A 128 11.18 2.65 12.29
CA THR A 128 10.34 1.49 11.94
C THR A 128 9.48 1.75 10.69
N LEU A 129 8.92 2.96 10.53
CA LEU A 129 8.17 3.33 9.33
C LEU A 129 9.07 3.29 8.08
N LYS A 130 10.29 3.83 8.18
CA LYS A 130 11.27 3.79 7.08
C LYS A 130 11.69 2.35 6.73
N SER A 131 11.88 1.47 7.71
CA SER A 131 12.27 0.07 7.46
C SER A 131 11.13 -0.73 6.81
N ILE A 132 9.89 -0.53 7.27
CA ILE A 132 8.69 -1.14 6.65
C ILE A 132 8.55 -0.65 5.20
N ALA A 133 8.72 0.66 4.97
CA ALA A 133 8.66 1.24 3.63
C ALA A 133 9.74 0.68 2.72
N ALA A 134 10.99 0.62 3.17
CA ALA A 134 12.11 0.04 2.42
C ALA A 134 11.83 -1.41 2.02
N THR A 135 11.29 -2.20 2.96
CA THR A 135 10.91 -3.61 2.71
C THR A 135 9.78 -3.70 1.68
N ALA A 136 8.77 -2.83 1.78
CA ALA A 136 7.64 -2.80 0.85
C ALA A 136 8.06 -2.39 -0.57
N ILE A 137 8.96 -1.40 -0.69
CA ILE A 137 9.52 -0.92 -1.95
C ILE A 137 10.37 -2.02 -2.59
N ALA A 138 11.35 -2.57 -1.87
CA ALA A 138 12.21 -3.64 -2.36
C ALA A 138 11.38 -4.86 -2.81
N GLY A 139 10.41 -5.29 -2.00
CA GLY A 139 9.49 -6.36 -2.35
C GLY A 139 8.67 -6.05 -3.61
N SER A 140 8.21 -4.81 -3.78
CA SER A 140 7.45 -4.41 -4.98
C SER A 140 8.27 -4.47 -6.26
N ILE A 141 9.54 -4.06 -6.20
CA ILE A 141 10.46 -4.10 -7.34
C ILE A 141 10.81 -5.54 -7.68
N LEU A 142 11.15 -6.36 -6.67
CA LEU A 142 11.46 -7.78 -6.86
C LEU A 142 10.27 -8.54 -7.48
N VAL A 143 9.04 -8.28 -7.02
CA VAL A 143 7.84 -8.92 -7.57
C VAL A 143 7.51 -8.41 -8.98
N ALA A 144 7.71 -7.12 -9.25
CA ALA A 144 7.52 -6.59 -10.61
C ALA A 144 8.52 -7.21 -11.60
N CYS A 145 9.80 -7.33 -11.20
CA CYS A 145 10.83 -7.98 -11.99
C CYS A 145 10.54 -9.48 -12.19
N SER A 146 10.15 -10.20 -11.13
CA SER A 146 9.83 -11.62 -11.24
C SER A 146 8.66 -11.89 -12.18
N GLN A 147 7.58 -11.09 -12.10
CA GLN A 147 6.45 -11.23 -13.02
C GLN A 147 6.81 -10.91 -14.47
N GLN A 148 7.71 -9.95 -14.72
CA GLN A 148 8.19 -9.68 -16.07
C GLN A 148 9.06 -10.82 -16.61
N LEU A 149 9.99 -11.33 -15.80
CA LEU A 149 10.81 -12.50 -16.14
C LEU A 149 9.94 -13.74 -16.41
N SER A 150 8.91 -13.99 -15.59
CA SER A 150 7.96 -15.08 -15.82
C SER A 150 7.21 -14.92 -17.13
N ARG A 151 6.73 -13.71 -17.47
CA ARG A 151 6.05 -13.44 -18.75
C ARG A 151 7.01 -13.58 -19.94
N ALA A 152 8.24 -13.09 -19.82
CA ALA A 152 9.26 -13.23 -20.85
C ALA A 152 9.62 -14.71 -21.08
N ARG A 153 9.75 -15.49 -20.00
CA ARG A 153 10.00 -16.93 -20.06
C ARG A 153 8.85 -17.70 -20.68
N LEU A 154 7.59 -17.38 -20.32
CA LEU A 154 6.40 -17.96 -20.95
C LEU A 154 6.33 -17.62 -22.44
N LYS A 155 6.73 -16.40 -22.83
CA LYS A 155 6.82 -15.97 -24.22
C LYS A 155 7.93 -16.68 -24.99
N ALA A 156 9.10 -16.84 -24.38
CA ALA A 156 10.23 -17.55 -24.97
C ALA A 156 9.99 -19.07 -25.12
N GLN A 157 9.18 -19.67 -24.25
CA GLN A 157 8.81 -21.09 -24.32
C GLN A 157 7.69 -21.37 -25.34
N GLY A 158 7.28 -20.38 -26.15
CA GLY A 158 6.17 -20.53 -27.11
C GLY A 158 4.79 -20.70 -26.46
N LEU A 159 4.72 -20.79 -25.12
CA LEU A 159 3.50 -20.89 -24.33
C LEU A 159 2.74 -19.55 -24.23
N ALA A 160 3.27 -18.46 -24.81
CA ALA A 160 2.51 -17.24 -25.04
C ALA A 160 1.67 -17.27 -26.33
N ALA A 161 1.48 -18.44 -26.94
CA ALA A 161 0.36 -18.65 -27.83
C ALA A 161 -0.90 -18.85 -26.97
N SER A 162 -1.76 -17.85 -26.98
CA SER A 162 -3.05 -17.83 -26.30
C SER A 162 -2.99 -17.67 -24.78
N ALA A 163 -2.86 -16.40 -24.35
CA ALA A 163 -3.88 -15.93 -23.42
C ALA A 163 -5.21 -16.18 -24.12
N ALA A 164 -5.78 -17.37 -23.92
CA ALA A 164 -7.04 -17.81 -24.51
C ALA A 164 -7.96 -16.61 -24.51
N ALA A 165 -8.24 -16.10 -25.70
CA ALA A 165 -9.06 -14.91 -25.86
C ALA A 165 -10.28 -15.12 -24.95
N PRO A 166 -10.83 -14.11 -24.28
CA PRO A 166 -11.95 -14.30 -23.35
C PRO A 166 -13.11 -15.13 -23.93
N GLN A 167 -13.20 -15.20 -25.27
CA GLN A 167 -14.03 -16.10 -26.06
C GLN A 167 -13.65 -17.59 -25.97
N GLU A 168 -12.37 -17.98 -26.08
CA GLU A 168 -11.89 -19.38 -25.91
C GLU A 168 -12.12 -19.90 -24.49
N LEU A 169 -11.91 -19.07 -23.46
CA LEU A 169 -12.21 -19.46 -22.07
C LEU A 169 -13.72 -19.63 -21.82
N ARG A 170 -14.57 -18.83 -22.48
CA ARG A 170 -16.03 -19.03 -22.46
C ARG A 170 -16.42 -20.30 -23.21
N HIS A 171 -15.79 -20.56 -24.34
CA HIS A 171 -16.04 -21.76 -25.15
C HIS A 171 -15.65 -23.04 -24.39
N LEU A 172 -14.50 -23.05 -23.72
CA LEU A 172 -14.08 -24.16 -22.86
C LEU A 172 -14.98 -24.33 -21.63
N ARG A 173 -15.51 -23.24 -21.07
CA ARG A 173 -16.47 -23.28 -19.96
C ARG A 173 -17.83 -23.82 -20.40
N HIS A 174 -18.30 -23.49 -21.61
CA HIS A 174 -19.50 -24.09 -22.21
C HIS A 174 -19.31 -25.57 -22.53
N LEU A 175 -18.16 -25.95 -23.08
CA LEU A 175 -17.82 -27.35 -23.37
C LEU A 175 -17.77 -28.22 -22.10
N ARG A 176 -17.34 -27.65 -20.97
CA ARG A 176 -17.34 -28.36 -19.67
C ARG A 176 -18.74 -28.46 -19.04
N MET A 177 -19.65 -27.52 -19.31
CA MET A 177 -21.04 -27.57 -18.79
C MET A 177 -21.97 -28.44 -19.63
N ASN A 178 -21.60 -28.78 -20.86
CA ASN A 178 -22.39 -29.62 -21.77
C ASN A 178 -21.90 -31.08 -21.86
N GLN A 179 -21.02 -31.53 -20.97
CA GLN A 179 -20.73 -32.97 -20.84
C GLN A 179 -21.76 -33.60 -19.90
N PRO A 180 -22.53 -34.61 -20.35
CA PRO A 180 -23.54 -35.30 -19.54
C PRO A 180 -22.93 -36.10 -18.39
#